data_AF-A0A1W4WZH5-F1
#
_entry.id   AF-A0A1W4WZH5-F1
#
_cell.length_a   1.000
_cell.length_b   1.000
_cell.length_c   1.000
_cell.angle_alpha   90.00
_cell.angle_beta   90.00
_cell.angle_gamma   90.00
#
_symmetry.space_group_name_H-M   'P 1'
#
loop_
_entity.id
_entity.type
_entity.pdbx_description
1 polymer ?
#
loop_
_entity_poly.entity_id
_entity_poly.type
_entity_poly.pdbx_seq_one_letter_code
_entity_poly.pdbx_strand_id
1 'polypeptide(L)'
;MHSEESDSSLPFFPDFDTEYHKHILRVTWFETDFSQSRYSFKSQPGGSNACTIIAILMAWKCHFKDINVKGPDKELNIRLIYALAHSMLEGNDIHNELKKRGSLYDINLTVPEAIKFSGLAKYGLTEWKSLLFMEPLCDTLHHNIKNTWSQWVNNPLSKSHPDMYIVLISDSRSVLFIIQYAFNTVAVVDSHQHASAGALIAITYRQRLQLLCQWFSEMSEKLYNSHPEVYELSFLYFKNGTDSDFSLSHSISESVNSNVTPSFNENQSFTTQSRSIDENSSFEESDGSNIVRSIKSE
;
A
#
# COMPACT_ATOMS: atom_id res chain seq x y z
N MET A 1 -15.07 -27.06 14.62
CA MET A 1 -14.18 -26.83 15.79
C MET A 1 -13.70 -25.39 15.66
N HIS A 2 -14.46 -24.46 16.25
CA HIS A 2 -14.17 -23.03 16.19
C HIS A 2 -13.05 -22.74 17.19
N SER A 3 -11.83 -22.54 16.69
CA SER A 3 -10.76 -21.98 17.50
C SER A 3 -11.06 -20.50 17.71
N GLU A 4 -11.30 -20.18 18.96
CA GLU A 4 -11.30 -18.86 19.59
C GLU A 4 -10.40 -17.86 18.85
N GLU A 5 -10.99 -16.75 18.39
CA GLU A 5 -10.23 -15.54 18.09
C GLU A 5 -9.53 -15.14 19.40
N SER A 6 -8.22 -15.37 19.48
CA SER A 6 -7.42 -14.82 20.57
C SER A 6 -7.62 -13.31 20.55
N ASP A 7 -8.16 -12.79 21.65
CA ASP A 7 -8.32 -11.37 21.92
C ASP A 7 -7.02 -10.65 21.57
N SER A 8 -6.96 -10.09 20.36
CA SER A 8 -5.72 -9.54 19.82
C SER A 8 -5.53 -8.18 20.47
N SER A 9 -4.96 -8.21 21.67
CA SER A 9 -4.73 -7.03 22.49
C SER A 9 -4.11 -5.93 21.63
N LEU A 10 -4.61 -4.70 21.74
CA LEU A 10 -3.92 -3.53 21.22
C LEU A 10 -2.95 -3.00 22.29
N PRO A 11 -1.82 -2.35 21.93
CA PRO A 11 -0.99 -1.63 22.90
C PRO A 11 -1.81 -0.62 23.71
N PHE A 12 -2.68 0.12 23.03
CA PHE A 12 -3.72 0.98 23.59
C PHE A 12 -4.79 1.21 22.51
N PHE A 13 -5.99 1.60 22.91
CA PHE A 13 -6.99 2.09 21.95
C PHE A 13 -6.82 3.61 21.83
N PRO A 14 -6.66 4.16 20.62
CA PRO A 14 -6.25 5.55 20.48
C PRO A 14 -7.38 6.53 20.80
N ASP A 15 -7.03 7.59 21.51
CA ASP A 15 -7.85 8.80 21.55
C ASP A 15 -7.86 9.47 20.16
N PHE A 16 -8.97 10.13 19.83
CA PHE A 16 -9.11 10.82 18.54
C PHE A 16 -10.06 12.02 18.60
N ASP A 17 -9.75 13.00 17.77
CA ASP A 17 -10.59 14.17 17.52
C ASP A 17 -11.15 14.11 16.10
N THR A 18 -12.36 14.61 15.90
CA THR A 18 -13.00 14.64 14.58
C THR A 18 -13.41 16.05 14.20
N GLU A 19 -12.95 16.50 13.04
CA GLU A 19 -13.38 17.73 12.39
C GLU A 19 -14.32 17.44 11.21
N TYR A 20 -15.28 18.34 11.00
CA TYR A 20 -16.23 18.24 9.90
C TYR A 20 -16.10 19.45 8.98
N HIS A 21 -15.71 19.21 7.74
CA HIS A 21 -15.66 20.23 6.70
C HIS A 21 -16.99 20.26 5.96
N LYS A 22 -17.80 21.28 6.24
CA LYS A 22 -19.12 21.54 5.61
C LYS A 22 -20.09 20.34 5.68
N HIS A 23 -19.98 19.50 6.71
CA HIS A 23 -20.75 18.24 6.90
C HIS A 23 -20.64 17.21 5.76
N ILE A 24 -19.68 17.38 4.85
CA ILE A 24 -19.50 16.52 3.67
C ILE A 24 -18.17 15.78 3.69
N LEU A 25 -17.22 16.22 4.52
CA LEU A 25 -15.95 15.56 4.75
C LEU A 25 -15.73 15.46 6.27
N ARG A 26 -15.53 14.24 6.76
CA ARG A 26 -15.15 13.95 8.14
C ARG A 26 -13.67 13.62 8.16
N VAL A 27 -12.89 14.32 8.99
CA VAL A 27 -11.48 13.97 9.21
C VAL A 27 -11.33 13.61 10.68
N THR A 28 -10.88 12.39 10.93
CA THR A 28 -10.56 11.92 12.28
C THR A 28 -9.05 11.87 12.43
N TRP A 29 -8.54 12.66 13.37
CA TRP A 29 -7.15 12.76 13.76
C TRP A 29 -6.94 11.93 15.02
N PHE A 30 -5.98 11.00 14.99
CA PHE A 30 -5.65 10.20 16.17
C PHE A 30 -4.56 10.88 17.01
N GLU A 31 -4.45 10.51 18.27
CA GLU A 31 -3.37 10.96 19.15
C GLU A 31 -1.98 10.62 18.57
N THR A 32 -0.96 11.41 18.94
CA THR A 32 0.39 11.37 18.33
C THR A 32 1.00 9.96 18.28
N ASP A 33 0.85 9.20 19.37
CA ASP A 33 1.48 7.89 19.50
C ASP A 33 0.75 6.79 18.71
N PHE A 34 -0.45 7.07 18.20
CA PHE A 34 -1.14 6.24 17.23
C PHE A 34 -0.67 6.56 15.81
N SER A 35 0.59 6.24 15.52
CA SER A 35 1.20 6.38 14.20
C SER A 35 2.15 5.23 13.93
N GLN A 36 2.44 4.92 12.66
CA GLN A 36 3.25 3.75 12.30
C GLN A 36 4.64 3.73 12.94
N SER A 37 5.22 4.88 13.25
CA SER A 37 6.55 4.98 13.87
C SER A 37 6.53 4.77 15.38
N ARG A 38 5.37 4.82 16.03
CA ARG A 38 5.24 4.82 17.49
C ARG A 38 4.35 3.71 18.03
N TYR A 39 3.31 3.33 17.27
CA TYR A 39 2.30 2.39 17.69
C TYR A 39 2.85 0.97 17.78
N SER A 40 3.12 0.52 19.00
CA SER A 40 3.83 -0.74 19.28
C SER A 40 3.64 -1.19 20.73
N PHE A 41 3.82 -2.49 21.00
CA PHE A 41 3.83 -3.02 22.38
C PHE A 41 5.14 -2.74 23.13
N LYS A 42 6.19 -2.39 22.40
CA LYS A 42 7.53 -2.13 22.92
C LYS A 42 8.03 -0.88 22.22
N SER A 43 8.45 0.13 22.97
CA SER A 43 9.08 1.33 22.43
C SER A 43 10.19 0.94 21.45
N GLN A 44 9.98 1.17 20.16
CA GLN A 44 11.00 0.94 19.13
C GLN A 44 11.73 2.26 18.86
N PRO A 45 13.05 2.32 19.04
CA PRO A 45 13.83 3.49 18.65
C PRO A 45 13.97 3.52 17.12
N GLY A 46 13.22 4.39 16.44
CA GLY A 46 13.42 4.69 15.02
C GLY A 46 12.11 4.87 14.23
N GLY A 47 12.18 5.60 13.12
CA GLY A 47 11.06 5.69 12.18
C GLY A 47 10.75 4.33 11.51
N SER A 48 9.51 4.15 11.08
CA SER A 48 9.07 2.97 10.31
C SER A 48 8.93 3.32 8.83
N ASN A 49 9.42 2.43 7.95
CA ASN A 49 9.27 2.49 6.50
C ASN A 49 8.26 1.45 5.98
N ALA A 50 7.32 1.03 6.83
CA ALA A 50 6.35 -0.01 6.52
C ALA A 50 5.05 0.51 5.87
N CYS A 51 4.93 1.82 5.57
CA CYS A 51 3.67 2.44 5.14
C CYS A 51 2.99 1.73 3.96
N THR A 52 3.75 1.27 2.95
CA THR A 52 3.18 0.50 1.83
C THR A 52 2.56 -0.82 2.29
N ILE A 53 3.24 -1.59 3.16
CA ILE A 53 2.68 -2.83 3.72
C ILE A 53 1.45 -2.52 4.57
N ILE A 54 1.51 -1.48 5.39
CA ILE A 54 0.38 -1.07 6.26
C ILE A 54 -0.85 -0.74 5.40
N ALA A 55 -0.68 0.01 4.31
CA ALA A 55 -1.75 0.30 3.36
C ALA A 55 -2.33 -0.99 2.74
N ILE A 56 -1.49 -1.93 2.33
CA ILE A 56 -1.90 -3.21 1.75
C ILE A 56 -2.65 -4.10 2.76
N LEU A 57 -2.17 -4.19 4.00
CA LEU A 57 -2.84 -4.90 5.08
C LEU A 57 -4.18 -4.23 5.44
N MET A 58 -4.25 -2.90 5.43
CA MET A 58 -5.49 -2.17 5.69
C MET A 58 -6.53 -2.45 4.61
N ALA A 59 -6.14 -2.44 3.33
CA ALA A 59 -7.03 -2.84 2.23
C ALA A 59 -7.57 -4.27 2.42
N TRP A 60 -6.69 -5.21 2.78
CA TRP A 60 -7.07 -6.60 3.03
C TRP A 60 -8.04 -6.75 4.21
N LYS A 61 -7.76 -6.10 5.35
CA LYS A 61 -8.64 -6.15 6.52
C LYS A 61 -10.01 -5.54 6.20
N CYS A 62 -10.05 -4.43 5.46
CA CYS A 62 -11.30 -3.83 5.04
C CYS A 62 -12.14 -4.74 4.14
N HIS A 63 -11.50 -5.39 3.16
CA HIS A 63 -12.18 -6.30 2.25
C HIS A 63 -12.67 -7.58 2.97
N PHE A 64 -11.75 -8.31 3.62
CA PHE A 64 -12.06 -9.64 4.16
C PHE A 64 -12.92 -9.61 5.42
N LYS A 65 -12.86 -8.54 6.21
CA LYS A 65 -13.71 -8.38 7.41
C LYS A 65 -14.97 -7.57 7.13
N ASP A 66 -15.29 -7.29 5.87
CA ASP A 66 -16.45 -6.51 5.43
C ASP A 66 -16.60 -5.19 6.23
N ILE A 67 -15.51 -4.43 6.31
CA ILE A 67 -15.49 -3.20 7.11
C ILE A 67 -16.12 -2.08 6.30
N ASN A 68 -17.33 -1.70 6.69
CA ASN A 68 -18.01 -0.53 6.13
C ASN A 68 -17.40 0.79 6.64
N VAL A 69 -16.90 1.63 5.73
CA VAL A 69 -16.31 2.95 6.06
C VAL A 69 -17.32 3.90 6.73
N LYS A 70 -18.61 3.72 6.46
CA LYS A 70 -19.74 4.60 6.80
C LYS A 70 -19.60 6.01 6.19
N GLY A 71 -20.73 6.65 5.91
CA GLY A 71 -20.75 8.03 5.40
C GLY A 71 -20.10 9.04 6.36
N PRO A 72 -19.67 10.22 5.88
CA PRO A 72 -19.10 11.29 6.70
C PRO A 72 -20.07 11.80 7.78
N ASP A 73 -21.38 11.64 7.57
CA ASP A 73 -22.45 12.05 8.48
C ASP A 73 -22.68 11.08 9.66
N LYS A 74 -21.94 9.96 9.69
CA LYS A 74 -22.02 8.94 10.74
C LYS A 74 -20.83 9.03 11.68
N GLU A 75 -20.90 8.31 12.80
CA GLU A 75 -19.71 8.04 13.62
C GLU A 75 -18.71 7.18 12.85
N LEU A 76 -17.41 7.37 13.17
CA LEU A 76 -16.34 6.54 12.62
C LEU A 76 -16.59 5.08 12.98
N ASN A 77 -16.49 4.18 12.00
CA ASN A 77 -16.58 2.76 12.28
C ASN A 77 -15.34 2.32 13.08
N ILE A 78 -15.53 1.95 14.34
CA ILE A 78 -14.46 1.48 15.22
C ILE A 78 -13.65 0.31 14.63
N ARG A 79 -14.24 -0.51 13.76
CA ARG A 79 -13.52 -1.57 13.05
C ARG A 79 -12.42 -1.05 12.13
N LEU A 80 -12.55 0.17 11.59
CA LEU A 80 -11.47 0.82 10.83
C LEU A 80 -10.27 1.14 11.73
N ILE A 81 -10.52 1.56 12.98
CA ILE A 81 -9.47 1.87 13.95
C ILE A 81 -8.70 0.58 14.29
N TYR A 82 -9.42 -0.50 14.61
CA TYR A 82 -8.80 -1.82 14.81
C TYR A 82 -8.03 -2.29 13.58
N ALA A 83 -8.60 -2.15 12.38
CA ALA A 83 -7.92 -2.53 11.15
C ALA A 83 -6.61 -1.75 10.96
N LEU A 84 -6.64 -0.43 11.15
CA LEU A 84 -5.46 0.42 11.03
C LEU A 84 -4.40 0.06 12.09
N ALA A 85 -4.83 -0.11 13.35
CA ALA A 85 -3.97 -0.50 14.46
C ALA A 85 -3.24 -1.83 14.18
N HIS A 86 -3.98 -2.87 13.79
CA HIS A 86 -3.38 -4.15 13.45
C HIS A 86 -2.49 -4.09 12.21
N SER A 87 -2.87 -3.30 11.21
CA SER A 87 -2.04 -3.11 10.02
C SER A 87 -0.71 -2.43 10.36
N MET A 88 -0.70 -1.45 11.27
CA MET A 88 0.55 -0.85 11.77
C MET A 88 1.44 -1.87 12.46
N LEU A 89 0.89 -2.64 13.41
CA LEU A 89 1.64 -3.64 14.16
C LEU A 89 2.22 -4.72 13.23
N GLU A 90 1.37 -5.35 12.43
CA GLU A 90 1.75 -6.43 11.51
C GLU A 90 2.68 -5.92 10.40
N GLY A 91 2.41 -4.73 9.85
CA GLY A 91 3.24 -4.14 8.81
C GLY A 91 4.64 -3.80 9.30
N ASN A 92 4.74 -3.23 10.51
CA ASN A 92 6.03 -2.96 11.15
C ASN A 92 6.79 -4.26 11.45
N ASP A 93 6.12 -5.29 11.94
CA ASP A 93 6.75 -6.58 12.22
C ASP A 93 7.30 -7.23 10.95
N ILE A 94 6.50 -7.29 9.88
CA ILE A 94 6.94 -7.80 8.56
C ILE A 94 8.14 -7.00 8.05
N HIS A 95 8.07 -5.67 8.04
CA HIS A 95 9.16 -4.83 7.54
C HIS A 95 10.45 -5.00 8.35
N ASN A 96 10.34 -5.04 9.67
CA ASN A 96 11.47 -5.28 10.57
C ASN A 96 12.12 -6.65 10.33
N GLU A 97 11.33 -7.69 10.06
CA GLU A 97 11.86 -9.00 9.70
C GLU A 97 12.61 -8.97 8.36
N LEU A 98 12.06 -8.31 7.34
CA LEU A 98 12.73 -8.16 6.05
C LEU A 98 14.06 -7.43 6.18
N LYS A 99 14.09 -6.35 6.97
CA LYS A 99 15.31 -5.59 7.27
C LYS A 99 16.36 -6.45 7.96
N LYS A 100 15.97 -7.22 8.98
CA LYS A 100 16.87 -8.14 9.71
C LYS A 100 17.45 -9.24 8.81
N ARG A 101 16.68 -9.71 7.83
CA ARG A 101 17.09 -10.75 6.87
C ARG A 101 17.87 -10.20 5.67
N GLY A 102 18.05 -8.88 5.55
CA GLY A 102 18.68 -8.25 4.38
C GLY A 102 17.91 -8.49 3.08
N SER A 103 16.58 -8.68 3.17
CA SER A 103 15.72 -8.99 2.01
C SER A 103 15.17 -7.75 1.31
N LEU A 104 15.51 -6.56 1.82
CA LEU A 104 15.12 -5.26 1.28
C LEU A 104 16.21 -4.75 0.33
N TYR A 105 15.83 -4.52 -0.93
CA TYR A 105 16.70 -3.81 -1.89
C TYR A 105 16.67 -2.30 -1.61
N ASP A 106 15.46 -1.74 -1.46
CA ASP A 106 15.22 -0.39 -0.96
C ASP A 106 14.55 -0.45 0.43
N ILE A 107 14.72 0.61 1.22
CA ILE A 107 14.11 0.74 2.54
C ILE A 107 12.58 0.83 2.43
N ASN A 108 12.06 1.49 1.39
CA ASN A 108 10.64 1.59 1.11
C ASN A 108 10.25 0.55 0.07
N LEU A 109 9.14 -0.13 0.31
CA LEU A 109 8.65 -1.15 -0.61
C LEU A 109 7.75 -0.53 -1.67
N THR A 110 7.90 -1.02 -2.90
CA THR A 110 6.90 -0.86 -3.95
C THR A 110 5.62 -1.63 -3.60
N VAL A 111 4.51 -1.32 -4.28
CA VAL A 111 3.24 -2.04 -4.08
C VAL A 111 3.35 -3.54 -4.39
N PRO A 112 3.98 -3.98 -5.51
CA PRO A 112 4.17 -5.41 -5.78
C PRO A 112 4.99 -6.13 -4.69
N GLU A 113 6.03 -5.49 -4.16
CA GLU A 113 6.82 -6.05 -3.06
C GLU A 113 6.01 -6.15 -1.77
N ALA A 114 5.23 -5.12 -1.44
CA ALA A 114 4.36 -5.13 -0.27
C ALA A 114 3.30 -6.25 -0.36
N ILE A 115 2.70 -6.47 -1.53
CA ILE A 115 1.77 -7.59 -1.78
C ILE A 115 2.48 -8.94 -1.60
N LYS A 116 3.70 -9.08 -2.13
CA LYS A 116 4.51 -10.30 -2.02
C LYS A 116 4.86 -10.60 -0.56
N PHE A 117 5.41 -9.63 0.16
CA PHE A 117 5.94 -9.85 1.52
C PHE A 117 4.85 -9.91 2.60
N SER A 118 3.71 -9.25 2.39
CA SER A 118 2.53 -9.47 3.24
C SER A 118 1.91 -10.86 3.05
N GLY A 119 2.30 -11.58 1.99
CA GLY A 119 1.71 -12.87 1.64
C GLY A 119 0.27 -12.76 1.17
N LEU A 120 -0.21 -11.55 0.83
CA LEU A 120 -1.62 -11.31 0.51
C LEU A 120 -2.01 -11.67 -0.92
N ALA A 121 -1.04 -11.93 -1.81
CA ALA A 121 -1.29 -12.45 -3.15
C ALA A 121 -2.16 -13.73 -3.14
N LYS A 122 -1.96 -14.61 -2.13
CA LYS A 122 -2.74 -15.86 -1.98
C LYS A 122 -4.21 -15.63 -1.62
N TYR A 123 -4.55 -14.42 -1.17
CA TYR A 123 -5.91 -14.00 -0.85
C TYR A 123 -6.54 -13.19 -1.99
N GLY A 124 -6.00 -13.28 -3.22
CA GLY A 124 -6.59 -12.68 -4.41
C GLY A 124 -6.36 -11.17 -4.55
N LEU A 125 -5.59 -10.54 -3.66
CA LEU A 125 -5.20 -9.14 -3.82
C LEU A 125 -4.39 -8.97 -5.11
N THR A 126 -4.92 -8.19 -6.04
CA THR A 126 -4.36 -7.99 -7.37
C THR A 126 -4.23 -6.51 -7.67
N GLU A 127 -3.06 -6.11 -8.17
CA GLU A 127 -2.88 -4.80 -8.79
C GLU A 127 -3.44 -4.83 -10.22
N TRP A 128 -4.47 -4.03 -10.47
CA TRP A 128 -5.06 -3.89 -11.79
C TRP A 128 -4.23 -2.97 -12.68
N LYS A 129 -3.76 -1.85 -12.12
CA LYS A 129 -3.02 -0.83 -12.84
C LYS A 129 -2.15 -0.04 -11.87
N SER A 130 -0.88 0.19 -12.22
CA SER A 130 0.00 1.17 -11.58
C SER A 130 0.38 2.24 -12.61
N LEU A 131 0.34 3.51 -12.20
CA LEU A 131 0.64 4.66 -13.03
C LEU A 131 1.54 5.63 -12.28
N LEU A 132 2.65 6.01 -12.90
CA LEU A 132 3.55 7.07 -12.45
C LEU A 132 3.19 8.37 -13.16
N PHE A 133 2.95 9.43 -12.39
CA PHE A 133 2.65 10.77 -12.89
C PHE A 133 3.82 11.70 -12.57
N MET A 134 4.28 12.44 -13.57
CA MET A 134 5.29 13.49 -13.47
C MET A 134 4.58 14.85 -13.55
N GLU A 135 3.63 15.07 -12.63
CA GLU A 135 2.75 16.23 -12.59
C GLU A 135 2.51 16.64 -11.12
N PRO A 136 2.22 17.92 -10.83
CA PRO A 136 1.92 18.38 -9.48
C PRO A 136 0.73 17.60 -8.88
N LEU A 137 0.94 16.97 -7.73
CA LEU A 137 -0.08 16.19 -7.04
C LEU A 137 -1.29 17.06 -6.64
N CYS A 138 -1.04 18.30 -6.20
CA CYS A 138 -2.09 19.24 -5.79
C CYS A 138 -3.11 19.52 -6.89
N ASP A 139 -2.67 19.56 -8.14
CA ASP A 139 -3.49 19.94 -9.29
C ASP A 139 -4.14 18.73 -9.96
N THR A 140 -3.49 17.57 -9.91
CA THR A 140 -3.81 16.44 -10.79
C THR A 140 -4.39 15.21 -10.09
N LEU A 141 -4.25 15.06 -8.77
CA LEU A 141 -4.63 13.84 -8.04
C LEU A 141 -6.08 13.41 -8.29
N HIS A 142 -7.04 14.34 -8.15
CA HIS A 142 -8.46 14.05 -8.39
C HIS A 142 -8.70 13.63 -9.84
N HIS A 143 -8.10 14.33 -10.80
CA HIS A 143 -8.27 14.04 -12.23
C HIS A 143 -7.77 12.63 -12.55
N ASN A 144 -6.59 12.28 -12.06
CA ASN A 144 -5.93 11.01 -12.35
C ASN A 144 -6.62 9.82 -11.67
N ILE A 145 -7.10 9.98 -10.43
CA ILE A 145 -7.98 8.98 -9.79
C ILE A 145 -9.30 8.84 -10.57
N LYS A 146 -9.98 9.95 -10.88
CA LYS A 146 -11.30 9.93 -11.53
C LYS A 146 -11.25 9.31 -12.93
N ASN A 147 -10.23 9.62 -13.72
CA ASN A 147 -10.04 9.06 -15.06
C ASN A 147 -9.86 7.54 -14.99
N THR A 148 -8.97 7.07 -14.12
CA THR A 148 -8.69 5.64 -13.98
C THR A 148 -9.87 4.88 -13.38
N TRP A 149 -10.56 5.49 -12.40
CA TRP A 149 -11.81 4.96 -11.85
C TRP A 149 -12.92 4.85 -12.92
N SER A 150 -13.03 5.83 -13.82
CA SER A 150 -14.01 5.77 -14.93
C SER A 150 -13.71 4.61 -15.88
N GLN A 151 -12.43 4.29 -16.10
CA GLN A 151 -12.05 3.09 -16.85
C GLN A 151 -12.42 1.81 -16.08
N TRP A 152 -12.25 1.80 -14.75
CA TRP A 152 -12.63 0.66 -13.91
C TRP A 152 -14.12 0.37 -13.97
N VAL A 153 -14.99 1.38 -13.82
CA VAL A 153 -16.45 1.20 -13.85
C VAL A 153 -16.94 0.61 -15.18
N ASN A 154 -16.21 0.85 -16.28
CA ASN A 154 -16.51 0.29 -17.59
C ASN A 154 -15.85 -1.09 -17.82
N ASN A 155 -14.98 -1.55 -16.91
CA ASN A 155 -14.33 -2.84 -16.98
C ASN A 155 -15.29 -3.95 -16.48
N PRO A 156 -15.43 -5.09 -17.18
CA PRO A 156 -16.24 -6.22 -16.72
C PRO A 156 -15.91 -6.71 -15.30
N LEU A 157 -14.63 -6.64 -14.89
CA LEU A 157 -14.17 -7.03 -13.55
C LEU A 157 -14.83 -6.21 -12.43
N SER A 158 -15.20 -4.95 -12.70
CA SER A 158 -15.84 -4.09 -11.69
C SER A 158 -17.23 -4.58 -11.29
N LYS A 159 -17.87 -5.44 -12.09
CA LYS A 159 -19.19 -5.99 -11.76
C LYS A 159 -19.12 -7.00 -10.61
N SER A 160 -18.06 -7.80 -10.57
CA SER A 160 -17.80 -8.75 -9.47
C SER A 160 -16.96 -8.13 -8.35
N HIS A 161 -16.22 -7.06 -8.64
CA HIS A 161 -15.32 -6.39 -7.70
C HIS A 161 -15.57 -4.87 -7.72
N PRO A 162 -16.69 -4.40 -7.19
CA PRO A 162 -17.08 -3.00 -7.33
C PRO A 162 -16.24 -2.05 -6.47
N ASP A 163 -15.63 -2.56 -5.39
CA ASP A 163 -14.76 -1.78 -4.51
C ASP A 163 -13.33 -1.70 -5.06
N MET A 164 -12.65 -0.59 -4.78
CA MET A 164 -11.29 -0.33 -5.24
C MET A 164 -10.46 0.27 -4.12
N TYR A 165 -9.22 -0.18 -4.04
CA TYR A 165 -8.23 0.28 -3.08
C TYR A 165 -7.11 0.93 -3.87
N ILE A 166 -6.77 2.19 -3.57
CA ILE A 166 -5.74 2.91 -4.32
C ILE A 166 -4.63 3.27 -3.37
N VAL A 167 -3.43 2.73 -3.62
CA VAL A 167 -2.23 3.16 -2.90
C VAL A 167 -1.65 4.34 -3.66
N LEU A 168 -1.58 5.50 -3.00
CA LEU A 168 -0.87 6.67 -3.48
C LEU A 168 0.52 6.67 -2.85
N ILE A 169 1.57 6.78 -3.66
CA ILE A 169 2.95 6.96 -3.20
C ILE A 169 3.48 8.32 -3.66
N SER A 170 3.91 9.15 -2.71
CA SER A 170 4.53 10.45 -2.96
C SER A 170 5.47 10.81 -1.80
N ASP A 171 6.62 11.44 -2.07
CA ASP A 171 7.60 11.83 -1.04
C ASP A 171 7.94 10.70 -0.04
N SER A 172 8.15 9.48 -0.54
CA SER A 172 8.41 8.27 0.25
C SER A 172 7.32 7.89 1.27
N ARG A 173 6.09 8.41 1.09
CA ARG A 173 4.92 8.07 1.90
C ARG A 173 3.90 7.34 1.07
N SER A 174 3.32 6.30 1.65
CA SER A 174 2.18 5.59 1.07
C SER A 174 0.91 5.87 1.87
N VAL A 175 -0.16 6.25 1.17
CA VAL A 175 -1.49 6.42 1.76
C VAL A 175 -2.51 5.59 1.00
N LEU A 176 -3.56 5.14 1.68
CA LEU A 176 -4.59 4.29 1.11
C LEU A 176 -5.87 5.07 0.88
N PHE A 177 -6.36 5.09 -0.36
CA PHE A 177 -7.75 5.39 -0.65
C PHE A 177 -8.58 4.12 -0.66
N ILE A 178 -9.76 4.16 -0.04
CA ILE A 178 -10.73 3.06 -0.03
C ILE A 178 -12.00 3.57 -0.69
N ILE A 179 -12.35 3.04 -1.86
CA ILE A 179 -13.59 3.37 -2.56
C ILE A 179 -14.56 2.20 -2.39
N GLN A 180 -15.61 2.40 -1.61
CA GLN A 180 -16.68 1.41 -1.46
C GLN A 180 -17.91 1.82 -2.27
N TYR A 181 -18.20 1.04 -3.32
CA TYR A 181 -19.26 1.39 -4.26
C TYR A 181 -20.64 1.31 -3.61
N ALA A 182 -20.91 0.21 -2.89
CA ALA A 182 -22.21 -0.07 -2.28
C ALA A 182 -22.60 0.98 -1.23
N PHE A 183 -21.61 1.51 -0.49
CA PHE A 183 -21.83 2.53 0.54
C PHE A 183 -21.68 3.97 0.02
N ASN A 184 -21.31 4.12 -1.24
CA ASN A 184 -21.07 5.42 -1.87
C ASN A 184 -20.04 6.28 -1.10
N THR A 185 -19.03 5.64 -0.50
CA THR A 185 -17.99 6.31 0.29
C THR A 185 -16.63 6.25 -0.38
N VAL A 186 -15.81 7.25 -0.07
CA VAL A 186 -14.37 7.20 -0.26
C VAL A 186 -13.68 7.63 1.03
N ALA A 187 -12.67 6.87 1.45
CA ALA A 187 -11.80 7.21 2.57
C ALA A 187 -10.37 7.42 2.10
N VAL A 188 -9.62 8.28 2.77
CA VAL A 188 -8.16 8.27 2.84
C VAL A 188 -7.76 7.77 4.22
N VAL A 189 -6.79 6.87 4.26
CA VAL A 189 -6.15 6.37 5.48
C VAL A 189 -4.65 6.64 5.37
N ASP A 190 -4.12 7.40 6.31
CA ASP A 190 -2.69 7.71 6.40
C ASP A 190 -2.17 7.30 7.77
N SER A 191 -1.20 6.39 7.80
CA SER A 191 -0.61 5.84 9.02
C SER A 191 0.54 6.68 9.61
N HIS A 192 0.98 7.74 8.93
CA HIS A 192 2.09 8.57 9.38
C HIS A 192 1.68 9.48 10.55
N GLN A 193 2.68 10.06 11.21
CA GLN A 193 2.48 11.13 12.18
C GLN A 193 2.33 12.48 11.46
N HIS A 194 1.38 13.30 11.88
CA HIS A 194 1.01 14.59 11.31
C HIS A 194 1.22 15.73 12.33
N ALA A 195 2.44 16.28 12.37
CA ALA A 195 2.83 17.27 13.39
C ALA A 195 2.56 16.76 14.83
N SER A 196 1.58 17.33 15.53
CA SER A 196 1.15 16.92 16.87
C SER A 196 0.03 15.88 16.88
N ALA A 197 -0.41 15.39 15.72
CA ALA A 197 -1.37 14.30 15.59
C ALA A 197 -0.67 13.03 15.07
N GLY A 198 -1.27 11.88 15.32
CA GLY A 198 -0.83 10.59 14.81
C GLY A 198 -1.33 10.37 13.39
N ALA A 199 -1.79 9.15 13.12
CA ALA A 199 -2.47 8.78 11.90
C ALA A 199 -3.77 9.57 11.71
N LEU A 200 -4.37 9.43 10.53
CA LEU A 200 -5.68 10.00 10.24
C LEU A 200 -6.53 9.10 9.35
N ILE A 201 -7.84 9.31 9.43
CA ILE A 201 -8.82 8.78 8.48
C ILE A 201 -9.73 9.93 8.04
N ALA A 202 -9.77 10.21 6.74
CA ALA A 202 -10.62 11.23 6.14
C ALA A 202 -11.65 10.59 5.21
N ILE A 203 -12.93 10.89 5.38
CA ILE A 203 -14.05 10.19 4.72
C ILE A 203 -15.01 11.20 4.10
N THR A 204 -15.43 10.92 2.87
CA THR A 204 -16.50 11.65 2.18
C THR A 204 -17.33 10.70 1.31
N TYR A 205 -18.33 11.23 0.61
CA TYR A 205 -19.05 10.49 -0.42
C TYR A 205 -18.27 10.47 -1.74
N ARG A 206 -18.40 9.41 -2.55
CA ARG A 206 -17.63 9.29 -3.81
C ARG A 206 -17.84 10.46 -4.78
N GLN A 207 -19.05 11.04 -4.84
CA GLN A 207 -19.32 12.22 -5.69
C GLN A 207 -18.53 13.46 -5.25
N ARG A 208 -17.96 13.44 -4.05
CA ARG A 208 -17.15 14.52 -3.45
C ARG A 208 -15.67 14.16 -3.39
N LEU A 209 -15.20 13.16 -4.14
CA LEU A 209 -13.79 12.78 -4.22
C LEU A 209 -12.87 13.99 -4.45
N GLN A 210 -13.27 14.94 -5.31
CA GLN A 210 -12.52 16.16 -5.55
C GLN A 210 -12.20 16.93 -4.26
N LEU A 211 -13.17 17.05 -3.35
CA LEU A 211 -12.98 17.73 -2.08
C LEU A 211 -11.98 17.00 -1.19
N LEU A 212 -12.04 15.67 -1.15
CA LEU A 212 -11.11 14.86 -0.37
C LEU A 212 -9.67 14.98 -0.90
N CYS A 213 -9.50 14.90 -2.22
CA CYS A 213 -8.19 15.08 -2.86
C CYS A 213 -7.64 16.49 -2.62
N GLN A 214 -8.46 17.53 -2.78
CA GLN A 214 -8.06 18.91 -2.51
C GLN A 214 -7.63 19.08 -1.06
N TRP A 215 -8.46 18.63 -0.10
CA TRP A 215 -8.13 18.69 1.32
C TRP A 215 -6.84 17.93 1.66
N PHE A 216 -6.62 16.75 1.07
CA PHE A 216 -5.42 15.96 1.30
C PHE A 216 -4.15 16.67 0.81
N SER A 217 -4.22 17.30 -0.37
CA SER A 217 -3.13 18.10 -0.92
C SER A 217 -2.84 19.33 -0.05
N GLU A 218 -3.87 20.09 0.33
CA GLU A 218 -3.75 21.27 1.21
C GLU A 218 -3.20 20.89 2.60
N MET A 219 -3.61 19.74 3.14
CA MET A 219 -3.08 19.21 4.40
C MET A 219 -1.59 18.89 4.29
N SER A 220 -1.17 18.26 3.19
CA SER A 220 0.22 17.88 2.95
C SER A 220 1.13 19.11 2.79
N GLU A 221 0.67 20.12 2.06
CA GLU A 221 1.33 21.42 1.95
C GLU A 221 1.43 22.10 3.32
N LYS A 222 0.32 22.21 4.05
CA LYS A 222 0.29 22.92 5.34
C LYS A 222 1.16 22.28 6.41
N LEU A 223 1.18 20.95 6.49
CA LEU A 223 1.87 20.23 7.58
C LEU A 223 3.33 19.89 7.25
N TYR A 224 3.65 19.71 5.97
CA TYR A 224 4.97 19.24 5.54
C TYR A 224 5.69 20.17 4.57
N ASN A 225 5.04 21.25 4.11
CA ASN A 225 5.53 22.07 3.00
C ASN A 225 5.90 21.20 1.79
N SER A 226 5.11 20.16 1.55
CA SER A 226 5.31 19.14 0.52
C SER A 226 4.46 19.48 -0.70
N HIS A 227 5.12 19.51 -1.85
CA HIS A 227 4.51 19.72 -3.17
C HIS A 227 5.04 18.65 -4.12
N PRO A 228 4.53 17.41 -4.05
CA PRO A 228 5.06 16.33 -4.87
C PRO A 228 4.79 16.61 -6.36
N GLU A 229 5.86 16.73 -7.13
CA GLU A 229 5.83 16.84 -8.60
C GLU A 229 5.80 15.45 -9.27
N VAL A 230 5.97 14.40 -8.48
CA VAL A 230 5.96 13.00 -8.93
C VAL A 230 5.20 12.17 -7.92
N TYR A 231 4.27 11.35 -8.41
CA TYR A 231 3.55 10.40 -7.57
C TYR A 231 3.09 9.17 -8.35
N GLU A 232 2.90 8.05 -7.64
CA GLU A 232 2.39 6.80 -8.16
C GLU A 232 0.97 6.54 -7.64
N LEU A 233 0.10 6.01 -8.50
CA LEU A 233 -1.19 5.45 -8.11
C LEU A 233 -1.28 3.98 -8.52
N SER A 234 -1.37 3.10 -7.53
CA SER A 234 -1.64 1.66 -7.72
C SER A 234 -3.08 1.34 -7.36
N PHE A 235 -3.84 0.85 -8.35
CA PHE A 235 -5.25 0.50 -8.24
C PHE A 235 -5.39 -1.01 -8.00
N LEU A 236 -5.93 -1.36 -6.84
CA LEU A 236 -5.99 -2.71 -6.32
C LEU A 236 -7.43 -3.18 -6.13
N TYR A 237 -7.66 -4.46 -6.41
CA TYR A 237 -8.92 -5.14 -6.15
C TYR A 237 -8.65 -6.55 -5.62
N PHE A 238 -9.67 -7.19 -5.07
CA PHE A 238 -9.60 -8.57 -4.61
C PHE A 238 -10.39 -9.46 -5.55
N LYS A 239 -9.71 -10.43 -6.17
CA LYS A 239 -10.36 -11.49 -6.93
C LYS A 239 -11.12 -12.40 -5.99
N ASN A 240 -12.27 -12.89 -6.44
CA ASN A 240 -12.97 -13.96 -5.72
C ASN A 240 -12.13 -15.24 -5.88
N GLY A 241 -12.06 -16.06 -4.82
CA GLY A 241 -11.29 -17.31 -4.80
C GLY A 241 -11.74 -18.38 -5.80
N THR A 242 -12.69 -18.07 -6.70
CA THR A 242 -13.16 -18.93 -7.78
C THR A 242 -12.50 -18.64 -9.13
N ASP A 243 -11.77 -17.53 -9.29
CA ASP A 243 -11.14 -17.15 -10.57
C ASP A 243 -9.78 -17.83 -10.80
N SER A 244 -9.30 -18.65 -9.85
CA SER A 244 -8.08 -19.45 -9.97
C SER A 244 -8.28 -20.85 -10.58
N ASP A 245 -9.52 -21.25 -10.90
CA ASP A 245 -9.82 -22.60 -11.42
C ASP A 245 -10.20 -22.67 -12.91
N PHE A 246 -10.12 -21.57 -13.66
CA PHE A 246 -10.45 -21.57 -15.10
C PHE A 246 -9.21 -21.58 -16.01
N SER A 247 -8.31 -22.54 -15.79
CA SER A 247 -7.34 -22.95 -16.82
C SER A 247 -6.77 -24.35 -16.57
N LEU A 248 -7.62 -25.36 -16.36
CA LEU A 248 -7.22 -26.77 -16.48
C LEU A 248 -8.45 -27.68 -16.62
N SER A 249 -9.16 -27.60 -17.74
CA SER A 249 -9.86 -28.77 -18.26
C SER A 249 -10.17 -28.62 -19.75
N HIS A 250 -10.14 -29.76 -20.45
CA HIS A 250 -10.17 -30.03 -21.90
C HIS A 250 -8.75 -30.15 -22.48
N SER A 251 -8.17 -31.34 -22.57
CA SER A 251 -8.74 -32.49 -23.28
C SER A 251 -8.18 -33.87 -22.85
N ILE A 252 -9.10 -34.81 -22.55
CA ILE A 252 -9.22 -36.20 -23.10
C ILE A 252 -7.98 -37.13 -22.92
N SER A 253 -8.01 -38.38 -22.44
CA SER A 253 -9.03 -39.39 -22.12
C SER A 253 -8.35 -40.54 -21.36
N GLU A 254 -9.16 -41.31 -20.62
CA GLU A 254 -8.82 -42.64 -20.10
C GLU A 254 -8.32 -43.61 -21.20
N SER A 255 -7.26 -44.36 -20.90
CA SER A 255 -7.20 -45.79 -21.23
C SER A 255 -6.27 -46.53 -20.26
N VAL A 256 -6.70 -47.76 -19.97
CA VAL A 256 -6.23 -48.67 -18.93
C VAL A 256 -5.19 -49.66 -19.50
N ASN A 257 -4.25 -50.08 -18.64
CA ASN A 257 -3.37 -51.26 -18.70
C ASN A 257 -2.28 -51.34 -19.77
N SER A 258 -1.00 -51.42 -19.37
CA SER A 258 -0.32 -52.66 -18.93
C SER A 258 1.21 -52.51 -18.94
N ASN A 259 1.85 -53.24 -18.02
CA ASN A 259 3.28 -53.56 -17.87
C ASN A 259 4.16 -53.38 -19.11
N VAL A 260 5.35 -52.77 -18.95
CA VAL A 260 6.69 -53.28 -19.37
C VAL A 260 7.78 -52.40 -18.75
N THR A 261 8.59 -52.94 -17.84
CA THR A 261 10.02 -52.58 -17.67
C THR A 261 10.82 -53.32 -18.75
N PRO A 262 11.91 -52.75 -19.34
CA PRO A 262 13.17 -52.72 -18.59
C PRO A 262 14.25 -51.65 -18.97
N SER A 263 15.15 -51.45 -17.99
CA SER A 263 16.62 -51.43 -18.07
C SER A 263 17.44 -50.32 -18.77
N PHE A 264 18.37 -49.78 -17.96
CA PHE A 264 19.83 -49.64 -18.12
C PHE A 264 20.49 -48.56 -19.01
N ASN A 265 21.50 -47.92 -18.36
CA ASN A 265 22.74 -47.31 -18.87
C ASN A 265 22.64 -46.06 -19.75
N GLU A 266 23.58 -45.10 -19.75
CA GLU A 266 24.87 -44.90 -19.09
C GLU A 266 25.24 -43.42 -19.22
N ASN A 267 26.09 -42.95 -18.31
CA ASN A 267 27.10 -41.89 -18.43
C ASN A 267 27.17 -41.07 -19.74
N GLN A 268 27.24 -39.74 -19.60
CA GLN A 268 28.41 -38.98 -20.06
C GLN A 268 28.44 -37.56 -19.48
N SER A 269 29.51 -37.31 -18.75
CA SER A 269 30.03 -36.01 -18.35
C SER A 269 30.82 -35.37 -19.50
N PHE A 270 30.75 -34.04 -19.65
CA PHE A 270 31.84 -33.27 -20.25
C PHE A 270 31.96 -31.88 -19.61
N THR A 271 33.19 -31.62 -19.16
CA THR A 271 33.76 -30.43 -18.55
C THR A 271 34.40 -29.55 -19.64
N THR A 272 34.39 -28.21 -19.50
CA THR A 272 35.51 -27.29 -19.83
C THR A 272 35.11 -25.85 -19.45
N GLN A 273 35.71 -25.26 -18.43
CA GLN A 273 36.89 -24.37 -18.42
C GLN A 273 36.67 -22.93 -18.96
N SER A 274 36.47 -22.02 -17.99
CA SER A 274 37.24 -20.81 -17.71
C SER A 274 38.10 -20.15 -18.79
N ARG A 275 37.94 -18.82 -18.94
CA ARG A 275 39.02 -17.87 -19.22
C ARG A 275 38.78 -16.53 -18.50
N SER A 276 39.82 -16.10 -17.80
CA SER A 276 40.04 -14.84 -17.09
C SER A 276 40.77 -13.80 -17.96
N ILE A 277 41.05 -12.63 -17.37
CA ILE A 277 41.94 -11.48 -17.71
C ILE A 277 41.09 -10.18 -17.70
N ASP A 278 41.12 -9.35 -16.65
CA ASP A 278 42.12 -8.30 -16.28
C ASP A 278 42.14 -7.14 -17.33
N GLU A 279 42.21 -5.83 -17.07
CA GLU A 279 42.73 -5.02 -15.97
C GLU A 279 42.37 -3.51 -16.22
N ASN A 280 42.31 -2.72 -15.12
CA ASN A 280 42.79 -1.33 -14.92
C ASN A 280 42.35 -0.06 -15.69
N SER A 281 42.04 0.99 -14.88
CA SER A 281 42.54 2.40 -14.84
C SER A 281 41.39 3.42 -14.70
N SER A 282 41.11 4.07 -13.56
CA SER A 282 41.82 5.15 -12.81
C SER A 282 41.76 6.56 -13.43
N PHE A 283 41.59 7.57 -12.55
CA PHE A 283 41.66 9.05 -12.72
C PHE A 283 40.38 9.73 -13.30
N GLU A 284 39.86 10.87 -12.81
CA GLU A 284 40.41 11.96 -11.95
C GLU A 284 39.25 12.82 -11.37
N GLU A 285 39.42 13.33 -10.14
CA GLU A 285 38.58 14.37 -9.51
C GLU A 285 38.87 15.76 -10.11
N SER A 286 37.88 16.65 -10.17
CA SER A 286 38.14 18.07 -9.91
C SER A 286 36.90 18.82 -9.40
N ASP A 287 37.16 19.53 -8.30
CA ASP A 287 36.33 20.48 -7.58
C ASP A 287 35.87 21.68 -8.43
N GLY A 288 34.67 22.17 -8.11
CA GLY A 288 34.12 23.41 -8.67
C GLY A 288 33.20 24.10 -7.67
N SER A 289 33.75 24.54 -6.55
CA SER A 289 33.07 25.44 -5.61
C SER A 289 32.98 26.86 -6.19
N ASN A 290 31.78 27.45 -6.18
CA ASN A 290 31.62 28.90 -6.27
C ASN A 290 30.40 29.32 -5.43
N ILE A 291 30.71 29.76 -4.21
CA ILE A 291 29.81 30.50 -3.33
C ILE A 291 30.08 31.99 -3.59
N VAL A 292 29.07 32.74 -4.03
CA VAL A 292 29.04 34.20 -3.92
C VAL A 292 27.76 34.57 -3.18
N ARG A 293 27.92 34.90 -1.89
CA ARG A 293 26.96 35.67 -1.10
C ARG A 293 27.26 37.14 -1.32
N SER A 294 26.23 37.94 -1.63
CA SER A 294 26.31 39.39 -1.59
C SER A 294 25.00 40.00 -1.09
N ILE A 295 25.14 40.65 0.08
CA ILE A 295 24.51 41.90 0.53
C ILE A 295 23.00 41.88 0.85
N LYS A 296 22.71 41.93 2.15
CA LYS A 296 21.59 42.70 2.72
C LYS A 296 22.12 44.00 3.30
N SER A 297 21.45 45.10 3.00
CA SER A 297 21.49 46.36 3.73
C SER A 297 20.04 46.80 3.97
N GLU A 298 19.80 47.27 5.20
CA GLU A 298 18.56 47.76 5.82
C GLU A 298 17.63 46.72 6.46
#